data_AF-A0A8H2W4G6-F1
#
_entry.id   AF-A0A8H2W4G6-F1
#
_cell.length_a   1.000
_cell.length_b   1.000
_cell.length_c   1.000
_cell.angle_alpha   90.00
_cell.angle_beta   90.00
_cell.angle_gamma   90.00
#
_symmetry.space_group_name_H-M   'P 1'
#
loop_
_entity.id
_entity.type
_entity.pdbx_description
1 polymer ?
#
loop_
_entity_poly.entity_id
_entity_poly.type
_entity_poly.pdbx_seq_one_letter_code
_entity_poly.pdbx_strand_id
1 'polypeptide(L)'
;MATVRICVCGDDGTGKSSLITSLVKDVFVTNKIQSVLPQITIPPSIGTPENVTTTIVDTSAEPQERNTLRKEIRKSNVILLVYSDHYSYERVALFWMPYFRSLGVNVPVVLCANKSDTTTNANTAQVVEDEMLPVMAEFKEIDSCIRTSAREHHNVNEVFFLCQKAVTHPIAPLFDSKEGILKPACVAALNRIFYLNDKDQDGYLNDQEMQDFQVRCFEKPLAPTDLENIKMSISRASPNSNMERGVDQKGFIHLNKIFAEKGRHETIWLILRKYHYTDSLSLKDSFLHPKLDIPEFASAELSPAGYRFFVDLFLLFDKDNDGGLNDNELNALFAPTPGLPSHWLDSNFPASTVRNEAGHITLQGWLAQWSMTTFVSPATTLSYLAYLGFEPTPGKPSTTTALKITKPRKRRRRPVRTERNVVLCYVLGSPSSGKSSILDAFLNRPFDHLYRPTIKPRVAVNSVELPGGKQCYLILEELGELEPAILENQAKLDACDLLCYTYDSSDPDSFSHIINLHKKYPALSSLPSICTALKADLDKTTQRCEKQPDEYAQLMNMNAPVHVSVTWHSISELFVTLAEAATDPSKAFPKSEEEAPDRTGVWIAVGATACAVVAAGMIWRRTWYVG
;
A
#
# COMPACT_ATOMS: atom_id res chain seq x y z
N MET A 1 -2.73 0.59 22.27
CA MET A 1 -4.03 0.55 22.97
C MET A 1 -4.48 1.98 23.14
N ALA A 2 -5.67 2.33 22.65
CA ALA A 2 -6.20 3.67 22.86
C ALA A 2 -6.51 3.85 24.35
N THR A 3 -6.15 4.99 24.90
CA THR A 3 -6.48 5.42 26.26
C THR A 3 -7.42 6.59 26.16
N VAL A 4 -8.58 6.54 26.81
CA VAL A 4 -9.55 7.65 26.82
C VAL A 4 -9.50 8.34 28.18
N ARG A 5 -9.12 9.61 28.21
CA ARG A 5 -9.16 10.46 29.40
C ARG A 5 -10.43 11.31 29.41
N ILE A 6 -11.35 10.99 30.32
CA ILE A 6 -12.60 11.71 30.58
C ILE A 6 -12.34 12.73 31.69
N CYS A 7 -12.55 14.01 31.41
CA CYS A 7 -12.51 15.08 32.41
C CYS A 7 -13.94 15.47 32.80
N VAL A 8 -14.33 15.21 34.05
CA VAL A 8 -15.67 15.52 34.56
C VAL A 8 -15.67 16.95 35.07
N CYS A 9 -16.38 17.82 34.37
CA CYS A 9 -16.48 19.26 34.62
C CYS A 9 -17.91 19.65 34.99
N GLY A 10 -18.08 20.83 35.60
CA GLY A 10 -19.39 21.33 36.00
C GLY A 10 -19.33 22.09 37.32
N ASP A 11 -20.37 22.86 37.58
CA ASP A 11 -20.46 23.71 38.76
C ASP A 11 -20.40 22.92 40.08
N ASP A 12 -20.11 23.62 41.17
CA ASP A 12 -20.16 22.99 42.48
C ASP A 12 -21.58 22.51 42.80
N GLY A 13 -21.68 21.37 43.47
CA GLY A 13 -22.97 20.77 43.80
C GLY A 13 -23.71 20.05 42.67
N THR A 14 -23.21 19.99 41.43
CA THR A 14 -23.90 19.27 40.31
C THR A 14 -23.84 17.74 40.40
N GLY A 15 -23.09 17.20 41.36
CA GLY A 15 -23.03 15.75 41.64
C GLY A 15 -21.96 14.98 40.85
N LYS A 16 -20.90 15.65 40.38
CA LYS A 16 -19.75 15.06 39.66
C LYS A 16 -19.14 13.85 40.39
N SER A 17 -18.67 14.05 41.62
CA SER A 17 -18.05 13.00 42.44
C SER A 17 -19.02 11.87 42.79
N SER A 18 -20.31 12.18 42.99
CA SER A 18 -21.36 11.17 43.21
C SER A 18 -21.59 10.30 41.98
N LEU A 19 -21.58 10.90 40.77
CA LEU A 19 -21.74 10.19 39.51
C LEU A 19 -20.58 9.22 39.26
N ILE A 20 -19.34 9.66 39.50
CA ILE A 20 -18.14 8.82 39.40
C ILE A 20 -18.17 7.70 40.45
N THR A 21 -18.54 8.02 41.69
CA THR A 21 -18.62 7.01 42.76
C THR A 21 -19.67 5.94 42.45
N SER A 22 -20.83 6.35 41.91
CA SER A 22 -21.90 5.44 41.51
C SER A 22 -21.46 4.49 40.40
N LEU A 23 -20.66 4.97 39.42
CA LEU A 23 -20.07 4.12 38.39
C LEU A 23 -19.14 3.04 38.98
N VAL A 24 -18.31 3.41 39.96
CA VAL A 24 -17.27 2.51 40.48
C VAL A 24 -17.81 1.50 41.50
N LYS A 25 -18.81 1.91 42.30
CA LYS A 25 -19.34 1.09 43.40
C LYS A 25 -20.67 0.40 43.08
N ASP A 26 -21.26 0.69 41.93
CA ASP A 26 -22.61 0.26 41.55
C ASP A 26 -23.73 0.58 42.57
N VAL A 27 -23.45 1.49 43.52
CA VAL A 27 -24.38 1.89 44.59
C VAL A 27 -24.16 3.36 44.92
N PHE A 28 -25.26 4.07 45.18
CA PHE A 28 -25.19 5.44 45.69
C PHE A 28 -24.66 5.48 47.12
N VAL A 29 -23.56 6.20 47.33
CA VAL A 29 -22.96 6.37 48.66
C VAL A 29 -23.67 7.51 49.39
N THR A 30 -24.35 7.17 50.48
CA THR A 30 -25.08 8.14 51.33
C THR A 30 -24.17 8.89 52.32
N ASN A 31 -22.97 8.36 52.59
CA ASN A 31 -21.98 9.00 53.46
C ASN A 31 -21.24 10.14 52.73
N LYS A 32 -20.70 11.11 53.48
CA LYS A 32 -19.96 12.26 52.93
C LYS A 32 -18.79 11.77 52.06
N ILE A 33 -18.84 12.10 50.77
CA ILE A 33 -17.79 11.81 49.78
C ILE A 33 -16.78 12.98 49.76
N GLN A 34 -15.55 12.72 49.33
CA GLN A 34 -14.57 13.78 49.04
C GLN A 34 -15.11 14.72 47.95
N SER A 35 -14.75 16.01 48.02
CA SER A 35 -15.18 17.03 47.05
C SER A 35 -14.57 16.83 45.66
N VAL A 36 -13.39 16.20 45.58
CA VAL A 36 -12.74 15.77 44.34
C VAL A 36 -12.16 14.38 44.58
N LEU A 37 -12.49 13.43 43.71
CA LEU A 37 -11.95 12.06 43.78
C LEU A 37 -10.56 11.97 43.14
N PRO A 38 -9.69 11.04 43.63
CA PRO A 38 -8.45 10.73 42.94
C PRO A 38 -8.72 10.15 41.55
N GLN A 39 -7.75 10.30 40.64
CA GLN A 39 -7.86 9.76 39.28
C GLN A 39 -8.18 8.26 39.29
N ILE A 40 -9.23 7.88 38.58
CA ILE A 40 -9.68 6.49 38.48
C ILE A 40 -9.30 5.95 37.11
N THR A 41 -8.74 4.74 37.06
CA THR A 41 -8.44 4.05 35.80
C THR A 41 -9.22 2.76 35.74
N ILE A 42 -10.13 2.66 34.79
CA ILE A 42 -10.93 1.47 34.52
C ILE A 42 -10.18 0.67 33.44
N PRO A 43 -9.77 -0.58 33.75
CA PRO A 43 -9.09 -1.42 32.77
C PRO A 43 -10.04 -1.85 31.65
N PRO A 44 -9.51 -2.27 30.49
CA PRO A 44 -10.30 -2.87 29.43
C PRO A 44 -11.10 -4.06 29.95
N SER A 45 -12.42 -4.02 29.85
CA SER A 45 -13.31 -5.12 30.25
C SER A 45 -14.29 -5.46 29.14
N ILE A 46 -14.92 -6.65 29.25
CA ILE A 46 -15.87 -7.21 28.26
C ILE A 46 -17.12 -6.32 28.05
N GLY A 47 -17.29 -5.23 28.83
CA GLY A 47 -18.37 -4.24 28.68
C GLY A 47 -17.93 -2.87 28.14
N THR A 48 -16.65 -2.64 27.84
CA THR A 48 -16.17 -1.37 27.24
C THR A 48 -16.09 -1.48 25.72
N PRO A 49 -16.59 -0.50 24.93
CA PRO A 49 -16.38 -0.46 23.49
C PRO A 49 -14.88 -0.52 23.18
N GLU A 50 -14.49 -1.50 22.37
CA GLU A 50 -13.15 -1.69 21.80
C GLU A 50 -11.98 -1.93 22.78
N ASN A 51 -12.22 -2.44 24.00
CA ASN A 51 -11.16 -2.76 24.99
C ASN A 51 -10.25 -1.56 25.31
N VAL A 52 -10.84 -0.38 25.51
CA VAL A 52 -10.11 0.86 25.78
C VAL A 52 -9.91 1.08 27.28
N THR A 53 -8.68 1.36 27.70
CA THR A 53 -8.40 1.83 29.07
C THR A 53 -8.97 3.23 29.27
N THR A 54 -9.86 3.38 30.26
CA THR A 54 -10.54 4.66 30.51
C THR A 54 -10.03 5.29 31.80
N THR A 55 -9.59 6.53 31.72
CA THR A 55 -9.16 7.33 32.86
C THR A 55 -10.19 8.42 33.14
N ILE A 56 -10.74 8.43 34.34
CA ILE A 56 -11.73 9.42 34.77
C ILE A 56 -11.07 10.36 35.76
N VAL A 57 -11.19 11.66 35.50
CA VAL A 57 -10.65 12.74 36.31
C VAL A 57 -11.81 13.58 36.82
N ASP A 58 -12.00 13.57 38.14
CA ASP A 58 -12.90 14.49 38.82
C ASP A 58 -12.24 15.87 38.96
N THR A 59 -13.01 16.95 38.82
CA THR A 59 -12.47 18.31 38.90
C THR A 59 -13.31 19.22 39.78
N SER A 60 -12.68 20.22 40.39
CA SER A 60 -13.37 21.26 41.15
C SER A 60 -13.49 22.56 40.34
N ALA A 61 -14.63 23.22 40.47
CA ALA A 61 -14.88 24.55 39.91
C ALA A 61 -14.45 25.70 40.85
N GLU A 62 -13.88 25.39 42.02
CA GLU A 62 -13.43 26.39 42.98
C GLU A 62 -12.29 27.25 42.41
N PRO A 63 -12.23 28.56 42.74
CA PRO A 63 -11.19 29.46 42.24
C PRO A 63 -9.76 28.99 42.52
N GLN A 64 -9.56 28.27 43.64
CA GLN A 64 -8.25 27.78 44.09
C GLN A 64 -7.73 26.64 43.18
N GLU A 65 -8.63 25.81 42.64
CA GLU A 65 -8.31 24.66 41.78
C GLU A 65 -8.30 25.02 40.28
N ARG A 66 -8.52 26.29 39.92
CA ARG A 66 -8.66 26.72 38.52
C ARG A 66 -7.45 26.39 37.65
N ASN A 67 -6.25 26.41 38.22
CA ASN A 67 -5.03 26.03 37.50
C ASN A 67 -4.95 24.51 37.25
N THR A 68 -5.40 23.70 38.20
CA THR A 68 -5.53 22.24 38.06
C THR A 68 -6.56 21.90 37.00
N LEU A 69 -7.77 22.49 37.10
CA LEU A 69 -8.85 22.34 36.12
C LEU A 69 -8.38 22.62 34.69
N ARG A 70 -7.66 23.73 34.47
CA ARG A 70 -7.09 24.08 33.15
C ARG A 70 -6.14 23.01 32.60
N LYS A 71 -5.28 22.44 33.46
CA LYS A 71 -4.34 21.40 33.06
C LYS A 71 -5.07 20.11 32.70
N GLU A 72 -6.10 19.75 33.44
CA GLU A 72 -6.86 18.52 33.22
C GLU A 72 -7.75 18.59 31.97
N ILE A 73 -8.42 19.72 31.74
CA ILE A 73 -9.19 19.95 30.51
C ILE A 73 -8.29 19.81 29.27
N ARG A 74 -7.09 20.42 29.27
CA ARG A 74 -6.15 20.35 28.13
C ARG A 74 -5.60 18.95 27.85
N LYS A 75 -5.58 18.06 28.85
CA LYS A 75 -5.11 16.68 28.69
C LYS A 75 -6.24 15.71 28.32
N SER A 76 -7.50 16.15 28.42
CA SER A 76 -8.66 15.30 28.20
C SER A 76 -8.83 14.94 26.73
N ASN A 77 -9.39 13.76 26.47
CA ASN A 77 -9.85 13.36 25.14
C ASN A 77 -11.34 13.67 24.95
N VAL A 78 -12.09 13.77 26.05
CA VAL A 78 -13.52 14.08 26.10
C VAL A 78 -13.83 14.77 27.43
N ILE A 79 -14.75 15.72 27.41
CA ILE A 79 -15.24 16.41 28.60
C ILE A 79 -16.65 15.91 28.91
N LEU A 80 -16.86 15.45 30.14
CA LEU A 80 -18.20 15.19 30.66
C LEU A 80 -18.66 16.44 31.43
N LEU A 81 -19.52 17.24 30.83
CA LEU A 81 -20.03 18.48 31.44
C LEU A 81 -21.34 18.19 32.19
N VAL A 82 -21.33 18.33 33.51
CA VAL A 82 -22.46 17.98 34.38
C VAL A 82 -23.15 19.24 34.90
N TYR A 83 -24.46 19.34 34.64
CA TYR A 83 -25.38 20.31 35.24
C TYR A 83 -26.50 19.58 35.99
N SER A 84 -27.20 20.27 36.90
CA SER A 84 -28.27 19.65 37.69
C SER A 84 -29.48 20.53 37.98
N ASP A 85 -29.40 21.81 37.69
CA ASP A 85 -30.46 22.80 37.93
C ASP A 85 -30.41 23.91 36.87
N HIS A 86 -31.40 24.79 36.86
CA HIS A 86 -31.51 25.86 35.87
C HIS A 86 -30.28 26.79 35.87
N TYR A 87 -29.73 27.10 37.04
CA TYR A 87 -28.53 27.94 37.15
C TYR A 87 -27.30 27.29 36.50
N SER A 88 -27.01 26.01 36.81
CA SER A 88 -25.89 25.30 36.21
C SER A 88 -26.09 25.03 34.72
N TYR A 89 -27.34 24.90 34.26
CA TYR A 89 -27.70 24.82 32.85
C TYR A 89 -27.36 26.11 32.09
N GLU A 90 -27.79 27.29 32.56
CA GLU A 90 -27.47 28.58 31.91
C GLU A 90 -25.96 28.80 31.79
N ARG A 91 -25.21 28.33 32.80
CA ARG A 91 -23.75 28.41 32.82
C ARG A 91 -23.05 27.52 31.80
N VAL A 92 -23.72 26.54 31.20
CA VAL A 92 -23.17 25.74 30.09
C VAL A 92 -22.82 26.67 28.92
N ALA A 93 -23.79 27.44 28.44
CA ALA A 93 -23.63 28.34 27.31
C ALA A 93 -22.86 29.62 27.69
N LEU A 94 -23.11 30.19 28.88
CA LEU A 94 -22.53 31.47 29.29
C LEU A 94 -21.09 31.38 29.80
N PHE A 95 -20.68 30.23 30.34
CA PHE A 95 -19.37 30.09 30.97
C PHE A 95 -18.58 28.88 30.44
N TRP A 96 -19.10 27.66 30.57
CA TRP A 96 -18.30 26.45 30.35
C TRP A 96 -17.84 26.28 28.90
N MET A 97 -18.76 26.40 27.94
CA MET A 97 -18.42 26.27 26.52
C MET A 97 -17.48 27.38 26.02
N PRO A 98 -17.73 28.68 26.30
CA PRO A 98 -16.76 29.74 26.01
C PRO A 98 -15.41 29.54 26.69
N TYR A 99 -15.41 29.01 27.92
CA TYR A 99 -14.20 28.73 28.66
C TYR A 99 -13.35 27.64 28.00
N PHE A 100 -13.94 26.53 27.57
CA PHE A 100 -13.22 25.48 26.83
C PHE A 100 -12.59 26.02 25.54
N ARG A 101 -13.35 26.82 24.77
CA ARG A 101 -12.84 27.51 23.57
C ARG A 101 -11.67 28.43 23.88
N SER A 102 -11.74 29.21 24.98
CA SER A 102 -10.66 30.11 25.41
C SER A 102 -9.36 29.38 25.78
N LEU A 103 -9.44 28.10 26.12
CA LEU A 103 -8.28 27.26 26.42
C LEU A 103 -7.67 26.61 25.18
N GLY A 104 -8.28 26.79 24.00
CA GLY A 104 -7.88 26.15 22.74
C GLY A 104 -8.23 24.66 22.68
N VAL A 105 -9.21 24.23 23.47
CA VAL A 105 -9.58 22.81 23.61
C VAL A 105 -10.72 22.51 22.65
N ASN A 106 -10.47 21.60 21.71
CA ASN A 106 -11.42 21.17 20.67
C ASN A 106 -11.64 19.65 20.77
N VAL A 107 -12.15 19.21 21.91
CA VAL A 107 -12.48 17.80 22.19
C VAL A 107 -14.00 17.67 22.34
N PRO A 108 -14.58 16.49 22.06
CA PRO A 108 -16.00 16.28 22.24
C PRO A 108 -16.44 16.53 23.69
N VAL A 109 -17.64 17.07 23.85
CA VAL A 109 -18.31 17.31 25.13
C VAL A 109 -19.56 16.46 25.18
N VAL A 110 -19.68 15.63 26.22
CA VAL A 110 -20.93 14.95 26.56
C VAL A 110 -21.62 15.76 27.65
N LEU A 111 -22.81 16.26 27.35
CA LEU A 111 -23.59 17.07 28.27
C LEU A 111 -24.49 16.17 29.13
N CYS A 112 -24.38 16.30 30.44
CA CYS A 112 -25.04 15.44 31.40
C CYS A 112 -25.94 16.24 32.34
N ALA A 113 -27.25 15.99 32.25
CA ALA A 113 -28.28 16.52 33.13
C ALA A 113 -28.47 15.56 34.32
N ASN A 114 -27.72 15.80 35.39
CA ASN A 114 -27.71 14.94 36.57
C ASN A 114 -28.79 15.36 37.59
N LYS A 115 -29.08 14.47 38.55
CA LYS A 115 -30.17 14.61 39.54
C LYS A 115 -31.57 14.65 38.92
N SER A 116 -31.79 13.84 37.90
CA SER A 116 -33.14 13.64 37.35
C SER A 116 -34.16 13.13 38.38
N ASP A 117 -33.71 12.57 39.50
CA ASP A 117 -34.56 12.15 40.64
C ASP A 117 -35.18 13.32 41.42
N THR A 118 -34.61 14.53 41.36
CA THR A 118 -35.14 15.69 42.12
C THR A 118 -36.20 16.48 41.35
N THR A 119 -36.40 16.20 40.06
CA THR A 119 -37.36 16.90 39.19
C THR A 119 -38.62 16.05 39.00
N THR A 120 -39.56 16.13 39.95
CA THR A 120 -40.79 15.30 40.00
C THR A 120 -41.85 15.60 38.93
N ASN A 121 -41.74 16.71 38.19
CA ASN A 121 -42.79 17.19 37.26
C ASN A 121 -42.33 17.41 35.80
N ALA A 122 -41.05 17.23 35.48
CA ALA A 122 -40.53 17.47 34.12
C ALA A 122 -40.46 16.17 33.34
N ASN A 123 -41.28 16.05 32.28
CA ASN A 123 -41.20 14.91 31.37
C ASN A 123 -39.84 14.90 30.67
N THR A 124 -39.21 13.72 30.52
CA THR A 124 -37.93 13.56 29.80
C THR A 124 -37.95 14.20 28.42
N ALA A 125 -39.07 14.12 27.71
CA ALA A 125 -39.24 14.74 26.39
C ALA A 125 -39.13 16.28 26.44
N GLN A 126 -39.70 16.93 27.46
CA GLN A 126 -39.66 18.39 27.61
C GLN A 126 -38.24 18.89 27.89
N VAL A 127 -37.50 18.22 28.77
CA VAL A 127 -36.10 18.58 29.05
C VAL A 127 -35.21 18.41 27.81
N VAL A 128 -35.47 17.38 26.99
CA VAL A 128 -34.74 17.19 25.73
C VAL A 128 -35.03 18.34 24.77
N GLU A 129 -36.30 18.71 24.60
CA GLU A 129 -36.75 19.74 23.65
C GLU A 129 -36.34 21.16 24.08
N ASP A 130 -36.55 21.50 25.35
CA ASP A 130 -36.36 22.85 25.87
C ASP A 130 -34.90 23.14 26.28
N GLU A 131 -34.15 22.14 26.76
CA GLU A 131 -32.79 22.35 27.29
C GLU A 131 -31.70 21.77 26.38
N MET A 132 -31.82 20.49 25.98
CA MET A 132 -30.72 19.76 25.32
C MET A 132 -30.57 20.09 23.83
N LEU A 133 -31.67 20.09 23.06
CA LEU A 133 -31.63 20.37 21.62
C LEU A 133 -31.09 21.76 21.28
N PRO A 134 -31.48 22.85 21.98
CA PRO A 134 -30.95 24.19 21.68
C PRO A 134 -29.44 24.28 21.89
N VAL A 135 -28.94 23.70 22.98
CA VAL A 135 -27.53 23.74 23.34
C VAL A 135 -26.68 22.89 22.38
N MET A 136 -27.19 21.74 21.92
CA MET A 136 -26.53 20.94 20.87
C MET A 136 -26.48 21.68 19.52
N ALA A 137 -27.53 22.42 19.18
CA ALA A 137 -27.57 23.21 17.95
C ALA A 137 -26.59 24.40 18.00
N GLU A 138 -26.42 25.01 19.17
CA GLU A 138 -25.52 26.16 19.37
C GLU A 138 -24.03 25.75 19.40
N PHE A 139 -23.71 24.64 20.06
CA PHE A 139 -22.32 24.21 20.29
C PHE A 139 -22.01 22.87 19.60
N LYS A 140 -21.27 22.93 18.48
CA LYS A 140 -20.85 21.75 17.70
C LYS A 140 -19.93 20.79 18.46
N GLU A 141 -19.26 21.27 19.50
CA GLU A 141 -18.41 20.45 20.35
C GLU A 141 -19.23 19.51 21.25
N ILE A 142 -20.52 19.80 21.45
CA ILE A 142 -21.43 18.92 22.20
C ILE A 142 -21.87 17.79 21.29
N ASP A 143 -21.34 16.59 21.58
CA ASP A 143 -21.57 15.40 20.79
C ASP A 143 -22.91 14.74 21.14
N SER A 144 -23.19 14.62 22.44
CA SER A 144 -24.34 13.90 22.97
C SER A 144 -24.84 14.54 24.26
N CYS A 145 -26.15 14.47 24.49
CA CYS A 145 -26.81 14.89 25.72
C CYS A 145 -27.50 13.70 26.39
N ILE A 146 -27.39 13.60 27.71
CA ILE A 146 -27.99 12.51 28.49
C ILE A 146 -28.48 12.98 29.84
N ARG A 147 -29.62 12.43 30.29
CA ARG A 147 -30.12 12.61 31.66
C ARG A 147 -29.65 11.47 32.54
N THR A 148 -29.14 11.77 33.73
CA THR A 148 -28.67 10.76 34.68
C THR A 148 -29.24 10.97 36.08
N SER A 149 -29.25 9.91 36.88
CA SER A 149 -29.44 10.00 38.32
C SER A 149 -28.39 9.13 38.99
N ALA A 150 -27.40 9.76 39.63
CA ALA A 150 -26.42 9.04 40.45
C ALA A 150 -27.09 8.32 41.64
N ARG A 151 -28.25 8.81 42.11
CA ARG A 151 -28.97 8.21 43.25
C ARG A 151 -29.70 6.94 42.87
N GLU A 152 -30.37 6.95 41.72
CA GLU A 152 -31.15 5.81 41.21
C GLU A 152 -30.33 4.89 40.31
N HIS A 153 -29.06 5.22 40.07
CA HIS A 153 -28.20 4.59 39.07
C HIS A 153 -28.81 4.62 37.66
N HIS A 154 -29.57 5.68 37.36
CA HIS A 154 -30.17 5.85 36.04
C HIS A 154 -29.15 6.44 35.07
N ASN A 155 -28.90 5.74 33.94
CA ASN A 155 -28.00 6.13 32.85
C ASN A 155 -26.54 6.44 33.25
N VAL A 156 -26.10 6.01 34.44
CA VAL A 156 -24.72 6.26 34.90
C VAL A 156 -23.73 5.51 34.00
N ASN A 157 -23.97 4.25 33.66
CA ASN A 157 -23.09 3.51 32.76
C ASN A 157 -23.11 4.10 31.34
N GLU A 158 -24.29 4.50 30.87
CA GLU A 158 -24.49 5.03 29.52
C GLU A 158 -23.75 6.35 29.31
N VAL A 159 -23.70 7.26 30.29
CA VAL A 159 -22.99 8.53 30.12
C VAL A 159 -21.48 8.36 29.92
N PHE A 160 -20.86 7.41 30.64
CA PHE A 160 -19.43 7.12 30.45
C PHE A 160 -19.19 6.33 29.16
N PHE A 161 -20.13 5.47 28.76
CA PHE A 161 -20.12 4.81 27.45
C PHE A 161 -20.17 5.82 26.30
N LEU A 162 -21.07 6.81 26.37
CA LEU A 162 -21.14 7.90 25.39
C LEU A 162 -19.85 8.71 25.34
N CYS A 163 -19.21 8.97 26.48
CA CYS A 163 -17.90 9.65 26.50
C CYS A 163 -16.82 8.84 25.76
N GLN A 164 -16.77 7.53 25.96
CA GLN A 164 -15.85 6.65 25.23
C GLN A 164 -16.18 6.64 23.74
N LYS A 165 -17.47 6.56 23.39
CA LYS A 165 -17.96 6.54 22.01
C LYS A 165 -17.61 7.83 21.25
N ALA A 166 -17.75 8.99 21.87
CA ALA A 166 -17.43 10.27 21.25
C ALA A 166 -15.94 10.38 20.84
N VAL A 167 -15.05 9.64 21.51
CA VAL A 167 -13.62 9.57 21.17
C VAL A 167 -13.32 8.46 20.19
N THR A 168 -13.94 7.29 20.36
CA THR A 168 -13.67 6.13 19.50
C THR A 168 -14.36 6.23 18.13
N HIS A 169 -15.48 6.93 18.03
CA HIS A 169 -16.28 7.03 16.81
C HIS A 169 -16.66 8.50 16.51
N PRO A 170 -15.69 9.41 16.33
CA PRO A 170 -15.99 10.83 16.21
C PRO A 170 -16.78 11.14 14.94
N ILE A 171 -17.86 11.92 15.05
CA ILE A 171 -18.67 12.35 13.89
C ILE A 171 -17.99 13.48 13.09
N ALA A 172 -17.17 14.30 13.76
CA ALA A 172 -16.55 15.50 13.20
C ALA A 172 -15.77 15.30 11.89
N PRO A 173 -14.93 14.25 11.69
CA PRO A 173 -14.26 14.02 10.42
C PRO A 173 -15.19 13.47 9.32
N LEU A 174 -16.34 12.89 9.67
CA LEU A 174 -17.25 12.23 8.72
C LEU A 174 -18.27 13.19 8.11
N PHE A 175 -18.85 14.08 8.92
CA PHE A 175 -20.06 14.82 8.56
C PHE A 175 -19.94 16.31 8.91
N ASP A 176 -20.45 17.17 8.04
CA ASP A 176 -20.65 18.59 8.35
C ASP A 176 -22.11 18.84 8.70
N SER A 177 -22.36 19.07 9.99
CA SER A 177 -23.69 19.37 10.52
C SER A 177 -24.30 20.68 10.03
N LYS A 178 -23.51 21.64 9.51
CA LYS A 178 -24.06 22.90 8.98
C LYS A 178 -24.70 22.69 7.61
N GLU A 179 -23.95 22.03 6.73
CA GLU A 179 -24.35 21.80 5.34
C GLU A 179 -25.20 20.53 5.20
N GLY A 180 -25.25 19.68 6.23
CA GLY A 180 -25.96 18.40 6.19
C GLY A 180 -25.35 17.45 5.16
N ILE A 181 -24.03 17.45 4.98
CA ILE A 181 -23.33 16.61 3.99
C ILE A 181 -22.17 15.86 4.60
N LEU A 182 -21.85 14.70 4.03
CA LEU A 182 -20.60 13.99 4.34
C LEU A 182 -19.41 14.79 3.82
N LYS A 183 -18.32 14.82 4.60
CA LYS A 183 -17.10 15.53 4.21
C LYS A 183 -16.40 14.84 3.03
N PRO A 184 -15.66 15.57 2.18
CA PRO A 184 -15.04 15.02 0.98
C PRO A 184 -14.14 13.79 1.23
N ALA A 185 -13.36 13.79 2.31
CA ALA A 185 -12.50 12.66 2.66
C ALA A 185 -13.31 11.39 3.01
N CYS A 186 -14.46 11.55 3.68
CA CYS A 186 -15.35 10.43 4.00
C CYS A 186 -16.01 9.89 2.72
N VAL A 187 -16.46 10.79 1.84
CA VAL A 187 -17.02 10.41 0.53
C VAL A 187 -15.99 9.67 -0.32
N ALA A 188 -14.74 10.15 -0.39
CA ALA A 188 -13.67 9.47 -1.11
C ALA A 188 -13.38 8.06 -0.55
N ALA A 189 -13.34 7.93 0.78
CA ALA A 189 -13.13 6.64 1.42
C ALA A 189 -14.27 5.65 1.12
N LEU A 190 -15.53 6.11 1.22
CA LEU A 190 -16.71 5.31 0.91
C LEU A 190 -16.84 4.97 -0.57
N ASN A 191 -16.43 5.86 -1.48
CA ASN A 191 -16.38 5.58 -2.92
C ASN A 191 -15.41 4.45 -3.24
N ARG A 192 -14.23 4.44 -2.61
CA ARG A 192 -13.30 3.31 -2.74
C ARG A 192 -13.90 2.03 -2.16
N ILE A 193 -14.59 2.11 -1.02
CA ILE A 193 -15.25 0.93 -0.45
C ILE A 193 -16.30 0.39 -1.41
N PHE A 194 -17.15 1.24 -1.97
CA PHE A 194 -18.11 0.87 -3.00
C PHE A 194 -17.42 0.14 -4.15
N TYR A 195 -16.38 0.74 -4.72
CA TYR A 195 -15.57 0.16 -5.80
C TYR A 195 -15.05 -1.25 -5.47
N LEU A 196 -14.65 -1.52 -4.22
CA LEU A 196 -14.14 -2.84 -3.83
C LEU A 196 -15.22 -3.92 -3.64
N ASN A 197 -16.47 -3.51 -3.44
CA ASN A 197 -17.61 -4.40 -3.25
C ASN A 197 -18.42 -4.63 -4.53
N ASP A 198 -18.35 -3.71 -5.48
CA ASP A 198 -18.82 -3.88 -6.85
C ASP A 198 -17.90 -4.88 -7.56
N LYS A 199 -18.26 -6.17 -7.57
CA LYS A 199 -17.38 -7.26 -8.01
C LYS A 199 -17.35 -7.39 -9.53
N ASP A 200 -18.45 -7.07 -10.20
CA ASP A 200 -18.53 -7.09 -11.65
C ASP A 200 -18.27 -5.71 -12.30
N GLN A 201 -18.07 -4.67 -11.49
CA GLN A 201 -17.79 -3.31 -11.93
C GLN A 201 -18.87 -2.80 -12.89
N ASP A 202 -20.14 -3.04 -12.57
CA ASP A 202 -21.30 -2.58 -13.34
C ASP A 202 -21.86 -1.23 -12.84
N GLY A 203 -21.32 -0.73 -11.72
CA GLY A 203 -21.71 0.53 -11.08
C GLY A 203 -22.82 0.40 -10.05
N TYR A 204 -23.26 -0.82 -9.72
CA TYR A 204 -24.29 -1.15 -8.73
C TYR A 204 -23.77 -2.18 -7.73
N LEU A 205 -24.31 -2.14 -6.51
CA LEU A 205 -24.20 -3.24 -5.57
C LEU A 205 -25.49 -4.04 -5.64
N ASN A 206 -25.44 -5.18 -6.31
CA ASN A 206 -26.56 -6.11 -6.38
C ASN A 206 -26.84 -6.76 -5.01
N ASP A 207 -27.91 -7.56 -4.91
CA ASP A 207 -28.33 -8.13 -3.62
C ASP A 207 -27.28 -9.06 -2.99
N GLN A 208 -26.54 -9.79 -3.83
CA GLN A 208 -25.47 -10.67 -3.36
C GLN A 208 -24.28 -9.86 -2.85
N GLU A 209 -23.85 -8.84 -3.60
CA GLU A 209 -22.75 -7.95 -3.19
C GLU A 209 -23.09 -7.16 -1.93
N MET A 210 -24.33 -6.72 -1.78
CA MET A 210 -24.83 -6.08 -0.56
C MET A 210 -24.80 -7.05 0.64
N GLN A 211 -25.15 -8.33 0.43
CA GLN A 211 -25.04 -9.35 1.47
C GLN A 211 -23.58 -9.63 1.84
N ASP A 212 -22.70 -9.76 0.86
CA ASP A 212 -21.27 -10.01 1.07
C ASP A 212 -20.61 -8.83 1.80
N PHE A 213 -20.96 -7.60 1.40
CA PHE A 213 -20.56 -6.37 2.10
C PHE A 213 -21.02 -6.38 3.56
N GLN A 214 -22.28 -6.75 3.82
CA GLN A 214 -22.83 -6.82 5.18
C GLN A 214 -22.09 -7.85 6.03
N VAL A 215 -21.92 -9.07 5.52
CA VAL A 215 -21.24 -10.16 6.24
C VAL A 215 -19.80 -9.76 6.53
N ARG A 216 -19.11 -9.15 5.57
CA ARG A 216 -17.74 -8.67 5.74
C ARG A 216 -17.65 -7.59 6.82
N CYS A 217 -18.51 -6.58 6.80
CA CYS A 217 -18.41 -5.44 7.72
C CYS A 217 -18.94 -5.75 9.13
N PHE A 218 -20.02 -6.52 9.25
CA PHE A 218 -20.80 -6.67 10.48
C PHE A 218 -20.89 -8.11 11.00
N GLU A 219 -20.31 -9.08 10.30
CA GLU A 219 -20.25 -10.49 10.69
C GLU A 219 -21.63 -11.12 10.93
N LYS A 220 -22.67 -10.53 10.32
CA LYS A 220 -24.06 -10.95 10.38
C LYS A 220 -24.70 -10.81 9.00
N PRO A 221 -25.50 -11.79 8.56
CA PRO A 221 -26.25 -11.67 7.31
C PRO A 221 -27.35 -10.60 7.42
N LEU A 222 -27.68 -9.98 6.29
CA LEU A 222 -28.78 -9.03 6.18
C LEU A 222 -30.09 -9.79 5.94
N ALA A 223 -31.15 -9.51 6.71
CA ALA A 223 -32.46 -10.08 6.41
C ALA A 223 -33.01 -9.47 5.10
N PRO A 224 -33.70 -10.23 4.24
CA PRO A 224 -34.25 -9.71 2.98
C PRO A 224 -35.15 -8.49 3.18
N THR A 225 -35.94 -8.50 4.26
CA THR A 225 -36.81 -7.37 4.66
C THR A 225 -36.01 -6.11 5.00
N ASP A 226 -34.83 -6.26 5.62
CA ASP A 226 -33.97 -5.12 5.96
C ASP A 226 -33.30 -4.54 4.72
N LEU A 227 -32.94 -5.38 3.75
CA LEU A 227 -32.42 -4.95 2.46
C LEU A 227 -33.48 -4.14 1.68
N GLU A 228 -34.72 -4.60 1.64
CA GLU A 228 -35.83 -3.86 1.04
C GLU A 228 -36.04 -2.50 1.74
N ASN A 229 -35.97 -2.47 3.08
CA ASN A 229 -36.07 -1.23 3.86
C ASN A 229 -34.94 -0.24 3.54
N ILE A 230 -33.72 -0.74 3.31
CA ILE A 230 -32.58 0.07 2.88
C ILE A 230 -32.85 0.66 1.49
N LYS A 231 -33.23 -0.18 0.52
CA LYS A 231 -33.56 0.26 -0.84
C LYS A 231 -34.68 1.31 -0.86
N MET A 232 -35.74 1.08 -0.08
CA MET A 232 -36.84 2.04 0.08
C MET A 232 -36.40 3.36 0.72
N SER A 233 -35.45 3.32 1.66
CA SER A 233 -34.94 4.53 2.30
C SER A 233 -34.13 5.38 1.32
N ILE A 234 -33.36 4.73 0.43
CA ILE A 234 -32.57 5.41 -0.61
C ILE A 234 -33.47 5.97 -1.71
N SER A 235 -34.46 5.20 -2.18
CA SER A 235 -35.35 5.61 -3.28
C SER A 235 -36.19 6.85 -2.94
N ARG A 236 -36.55 7.03 -1.67
CA ARG A 236 -37.24 8.25 -1.18
C ARG A 236 -36.44 9.54 -1.41
N ALA A 237 -35.11 9.44 -1.38
CA ALA A 237 -34.23 10.59 -1.57
C ALA A 237 -33.74 10.74 -3.02
N SER A 238 -33.73 9.65 -3.79
CA SER A 238 -33.27 9.60 -5.18
C SER A 238 -34.33 8.91 -6.06
N PRO A 239 -35.36 9.62 -6.54
CA PRO A 239 -36.46 9.00 -7.30
C PRO A 239 -36.04 8.39 -8.65
N ASN A 240 -34.84 8.75 -9.17
CA ASN A 240 -34.33 8.25 -10.45
C ASN A 240 -33.43 7.00 -10.32
N SER A 241 -33.21 6.47 -9.11
CA SER A 241 -32.33 5.32 -8.91
C SER A 241 -33.02 4.00 -9.27
N ASN A 242 -32.42 3.19 -10.13
CA ASN A 242 -32.95 1.87 -10.50
C ASN A 242 -32.61 0.80 -9.45
N MET A 243 -33.48 0.65 -8.44
CA MET A 243 -33.30 -0.29 -7.33
C MET A 243 -33.44 -1.77 -7.72
N GLU A 244 -33.88 -2.07 -8.94
CA GLU A 244 -33.93 -3.45 -9.46
C GLU A 244 -32.52 -3.97 -9.78
N ARG A 245 -31.61 -3.10 -10.24
CA ARG A 245 -30.21 -3.47 -10.49
C ARG A 245 -29.39 -3.57 -9.22
N GLY A 246 -29.68 -2.73 -8.24
CA GLY A 246 -28.95 -2.67 -6.98
C GLY A 246 -28.84 -1.25 -6.44
N VAL A 247 -27.97 -1.08 -5.45
CA VAL A 247 -27.65 0.24 -4.89
C VAL A 247 -26.49 0.84 -5.68
N ASP A 248 -26.70 1.99 -6.34
CA ASP A 248 -25.64 2.70 -7.05
C ASP A 248 -24.70 3.45 -6.08
N GLN A 249 -23.58 3.95 -6.60
CA GLN A 249 -22.59 4.69 -5.81
C GLN A 249 -23.21 5.86 -5.04
N LYS A 250 -24.11 6.63 -5.68
CA LYS A 250 -24.79 7.77 -5.04
C LYS A 250 -25.71 7.30 -3.91
N GLY A 251 -26.45 6.22 -4.13
CA GLY A 251 -27.30 5.58 -3.14
C GLY A 251 -26.50 5.07 -1.93
N PHE A 252 -25.32 4.49 -2.14
CA PHE A 252 -24.44 4.03 -1.07
C PHE A 252 -23.92 5.19 -0.21
N ILE A 253 -23.49 6.30 -0.82
CA ILE A 253 -23.10 7.51 -0.10
C ILE A 253 -24.29 8.11 0.64
N HIS A 254 -25.47 8.13 0.03
CA HIS A 254 -26.69 8.64 0.65
C HIS A 254 -27.11 7.81 1.87
N LEU A 255 -27.02 6.48 1.80
CA LEU A 255 -27.29 5.60 2.95
C LEU A 255 -26.39 5.93 4.14
N ASN A 256 -25.08 6.12 3.89
CA ASN A 256 -24.14 6.51 4.93
C ASN A 256 -24.41 7.93 5.46
N LYS A 257 -24.89 8.85 4.61
CA LYS A 257 -25.36 10.16 5.05
C LYS A 257 -26.54 10.03 6.03
N ILE A 258 -27.54 9.19 5.72
CA ILE A 258 -28.67 8.92 6.62
C ILE A 258 -28.18 8.37 7.97
N PHE A 259 -27.16 7.50 7.97
CA PHE A 259 -26.57 7.01 9.22
C PHE A 259 -25.95 8.15 10.04
N ALA A 260 -25.22 9.07 9.42
CA ALA A 260 -24.66 10.23 10.11
C ALA A 260 -25.77 11.14 10.71
N GLU A 261 -26.80 11.47 9.92
CA GLU A 261 -27.92 12.32 10.35
C GLU A 261 -28.73 11.71 11.49
N LYS A 262 -28.88 10.38 11.52
CA LYS A 262 -29.56 9.63 12.59
C LYS A 262 -28.69 9.36 13.81
N GLY A 263 -27.46 9.91 13.87
CA GLY A 263 -26.52 9.67 14.98
C GLY A 263 -25.92 8.25 14.99
N ARG A 264 -26.06 7.48 13.91
CA ARG A 264 -25.54 6.12 13.73
C ARG A 264 -24.17 6.10 13.01
N HIS A 265 -23.34 7.10 13.25
CA HIS A 265 -22.03 7.23 12.62
C HIS A 265 -21.03 6.12 13.02
N GLU A 266 -21.29 5.39 14.11
CA GLU A 266 -20.58 4.15 14.46
C GLU A 266 -20.60 3.13 13.32
N THR A 267 -21.75 2.96 12.63
CA THR A 267 -21.88 2.07 11.48
C THR A 267 -20.89 2.45 10.37
N ILE A 268 -20.71 3.75 10.12
CA ILE A 268 -19.78 4.27 9.10
C ILE A 268 -18.34 3.94 9.49
N TRP A 269 -17.98 4.15 10.76
CA TRP A 269 -16.66 3.83 11.29
C TRP A 269 -16.33 2.34 11.26
N LEU A 270 -17.29 1.47 11.57
CA LEU A 270 -17.10 0.03 11.45
C LEU A 270 -16.75 -0.38 10.01
N ILE A 271 -17.47 0.18 9.03
CA ILE A 271 -17.18 -0.01 7.62
C ILE A 271 -15.76 0.49 7.31
N LEU A 272 -15.45 1.75 7.62
CA LEU A 272 -14.13 2.35 7.36
C LEU A 272 -12.98 1.54 7.97
N ARG A 273 -13.11 1.11 9.22
CA ARG A 273 -12.08 0.33 9.93
C ARG A 273 -11.92 -1.07 9.36
N LYS A 274 -12.99 -1.72 8.90
CA LYS A 274 -12.92 -3.01 8.19
C LYS A 274 -12.11 -2.90 6.90
N TYR A 275 -12.13 -1.73 6.26
CA TYR A 275 -11.34 -1.40 5.07
C TYR A 275 -10.01 -0.68 5.37
N HIS A 276 -9.51 -0.82 6.61
CA HIS A 276 -8.19 -0.33 7.04
C HIS A 276 -8.02 1.20 7.05
N TYR A 277 -9.10 1.98 7.07
CA TYR A 277 -8.99 3.42 7.32
C TYR A 277 -8.69 3.73 8.79
N THR A 278 -7.95 4.82 9.01
CA THR A 278 -7.69 5.43 10.32
C THR A 278 -8.72 6.51 10.63
N ASP A 279 -8.66 7.06 11.84
CA ASP A 279 -9.56 8.15 12.27
C ASP A 279 -9.33 9.46 11.47
N SER A 280 -8.19 9.58 10.76
CA SER A 280 -7.89 10.64 9.80
C SER A 280 -8.44 10.38 8.39
N LEU A 281 -9.19 9.30 8.19
CA LEU A 281 -9.74 8.88 6.89
C LEU A 281 -8.67 8.60 5.82
N SER A 282 -7.46 8.27 6.27
CA SER A 282 -6.38 7.75 5.44
C SER A 282 -6.24 6.23 5.64
N LEU A 283 -5.76 5.51 4.65
CA LEU A 283 -5.44 4.09 4.84
C LEU A 283 -4.25 3.93 5.79
N LYS A 284 -4.29 2.89 6.63
CA LYS A 284 -3.20 2.56 7.57
C LYS A 284 -1.89 2.39 6.81
N ASP A 285 -0.84 3.06 7.28
CA ASP A 285 0.50 2.97 6.70
C ASP A 285 1.02 1.52 6.66
N SER A 286 0.80 0.75 7.72
CA SER A 286 1.16 -0.67 7.79
C SER A 286 0.40 -1.57 6.79
N PHE A 287 -0.74 -1.10 6.26
CA PHE A 287 -1.52 -1.79 5.25
C PHE A 287 -1.04 -1.44 3.83
N LEU A 288 -0.72 -0.17 3.57
CA LEU A 288 -0.16 0.30 2.30
C LEU A 288 1.29 -0.12 2.10
N HIS A 289 2.08 -0.09 3.18
CA HIS A 289 3.52 -0.32 3.19
C HIS A 289 3.86 -1.40 4.22
N PRO A 290 3.40 -2.65 4.02
CA PRO A 290 3.77 -3.73 4.91
C PRO A 290 5.28 -3.98 4.82
N LYS A 291 5.87 -4.40 5.93
CA LYS A 291 7.30 -4.73 5.97
C LYS A 291 7.60 -5.89 5.03
N LEU A 292 8.51 -5.67 4.09
CA LEU A 292 9.05 -6.67 3.16
C LEU A 292 10.57 -6.54 3.13
N ASP A 293 11.25 -7.47 3.79
CA ASP A 293 12.71 -7.48 3.83
C ASP A 293 13.26 -8.17 2.59
N ILE A 294 13.88 -7.40 1.70
CA ILE A 294 14.54 -7.90 0.50
C ILE A 294 16.04 -7.96 0.79
N PRO A 295 16.66 -9.15 0.84
CA PRO A 295 18.09 -9.28 1.06
C PRO A 295 18.89 -8.56 -0.02
N GLU A 296 20.11 -8.12 0.32
CA GLU A 296 21.02 -7.57 -0.67
C GLU A 296 21.20 -8.51 -1.86
N PHE A 297 21.25 -7.93 -3.06
CA PHE A 297 21.37 -8.64 -4.34
C PHE A 297 20.18 -9.54 -4.73
N ALA A 298 19.11 -9.62 -3.93
CA ALA A 298 17.84 -10.22 -4.34
C ALA A 298 16.92 -9.19 -5.04
N SER A 299 15.85 -9.65 -5.68
CA SER A 299 14.72 -8.79 -6.09
C SER A 299 13.40 -9.36 -5.62
N ALA A 300 12.35 -8.55 -5.72
CA ALA A 300 10.98 -9.02 -5.70
C ALA A 300 10.47 -9.27 -7.12
N GLU A 301 9.64 -10.28 -7.26
CA GLU A 301 8.85 -10.59 -8.46
C GLU A 301 7.41 -10.86 -8.04
N LEU A 302 6.47 -10.78 -8.98
CA LEU A 302 5.10 -11.21 -8.72
C LEU A 302 5.05 -12.72 -8.43
N SER A 303 4.30 -13.09 -7.41
CA SER A 303 3.95 -14.48 -7.11
C SER A 303 2.80 -14.93 -8.02
N PRO A 304 2.50 -16.25 -8.11
CA PRO A 304 1.34 -16.72 -8.85
C PRO A 304 0.01 -16.07 -8.41
N ALA A 305 -0.12 -15.73 -7.12
CA ALA A 305 -1.29 -15.02 -6.61
C ALA A 305 -1.33 -13.55 -7.09
N GLY A 306 -0.19 -12.88 -7.14
CA GLY A 306 -0.08 -11.53 -7.68
C GLY A 306 -0.40 -11.47 -9.19
N TYR A 307 0.11 -12.44 -9.97
CA TYR A 307 -0.24 -12.55 -11.39
C TYR A 307 -1.73 -12.78 -11.58
N ARG A 308 -2.31 -13.75 -10.86
CA ARG A 308 -3.74 -14.04 -10.94
C ARG A 308 -4.58 -12.80 -10.66
N PHE A 309 -4.25 -12.05 -9.61
CA PHE A 309 -4.95 -10.81 -9.28
C PHE A 309 -4.93 -9.79 -10.43
N PHE A 310 -3.75 -9.54 -11.02
CA PHE A 310 -3.66 -8.59 -12.13
C PHE A 310 -4.29 -9.09 -13.43
N VAL A 311 -4.32 -10.40 -13.67
CA VAL A 311 -5.08 -11.01 -14.78
C VAL A 311 -6.58 -10.83 -14.56
N ASP A 312 -7.09 -11.20 -13.39
CA ASP A 312 -8.50 -11.10 -13.05
C ASP A 312 -8.97 -9.63 -13.14
N LEU A 313 -8.13 -8.68 -12.70
CA LEU A 313 -8.41 -7.25 -12.80
C LEU A 313 -8.39 -6.75 -14.25
N PHE A 314 -7.48 -7.22 -15.09
CA PHE A 314 -7.47 -6.87 -16.51
C PHE A 314 -8.78 -7.31 -17.18
N LEU A 315 -9.15 -8.58 -17.01
CA LEU A 315 -10.35 -9.16 -17.62
C LEU A 315 -11.64 -8.50 -17.12
N LEU A 316 -11.66 -8.02 -15.88
CA LEU A 316 -12.80 -7.30 -15.31
C LEU A 316 -13.04 -5.93 -15.95
N PHE A 317 -11.96 -5.26 -16.38
CA PHE A 317 -11.98 -3.90 -16.92
C PHE A 317 -11.91 -3.82 -18.44
N ASP A 318 -11.51 -4.88 -19.13
CA ASP A 318 -11.65 -5.05 -20.59
C ASP A 318 -13.14 -5.28 -20.93
N LYS A 319 -13.92 -4.20 -20.93
CA LYS A 319 -15.38 -4.25 -21.04
C LYS A 319 -15.83 -4.50 -22.47
N ASP A 320 -15.06 -4.04 -23.44
CA ASP A 320 -15.34 -4.25 -24.87
C ASP A 320 -14.76 -5.58 -25.40
N ASN A 321 -13.99 -6.32 -24.58
CA ASN A 321 -13.36 -7.61 -24.91
C ASN A 321 -12.46 -7.51 -26.15
N ASP A 322 -11.81 -6.37 -26.36
CA ASP A 322 -10.89 -6.14 -27.47
C ASP A 322 -9.46 -6.66 -27.18
N GLY A 323 -9.23 -7.17 -25.97
CA GLY A 323 -7.95 -7.69 -25.51
C GLY A 323 -6.94 -6.60 -25.12
N GLY A 324 -7.38 -5.36 -24.91
CA GLY A 324 -6.55 -4.23 -24.53
C GLY A 324 -7.27 -3.15 -23.72
N LEU A 325 -6.66 -2.69 -22.62
CA LEU A 325 -7.22 -1.61 -21.82
C LEU A 325 -7.03 -0.26 -22.51
N ASN A 326 -8.14 0.41 -22.81
CA ASN A 326 -8.15 1.79 -23.31
C ASN A 326 -8.06 2.83 -22.18
N ASP A 327 -7.96 4.12 -22.54
CA ASP A 327 -7.79 5.20 -21.54
C ASP A 327 -8.96 5.30 -20.55
N ASN A 328 -10.20 5.03 -20.99
CA ASN A 328 -11.37 5.09 -20.11
C ASN A 328 -11.38 3.92 -19.12
N GLU A 329 -11.05 2.72 -19.58
CA GLU A 329 -10.96 1.52 -18.75
C GLU A 329 -9.82 1.62 -17.74
N LEU A 330 -8.67 2.15 -18.14
CA LEU A 330 -7.57 2.44 -17.23
C LEU A 330 -7.96 3.48 -16.17
N ASN A 331 -8.64 4.56 -16.58
CA ASN A 331 -9.12 5.57 -15.63
C ASN A 331 -10.12 4.99 -14.64
N ALA A 332 -10.99 4.07 -15.08
CA ALA A 332 -11.92 3.36 -14.19
C ALA A 332 -11.17 2.42 -13.23
N LEU A 333 -10.20 1.65 -13.72
CA LEU A 333 -9.39 0.71 -12.92
C LEU A 333 -8.58 1.43 -11.83
N PHE A 334 -8.00 2.60 -12.15
CA PHE A 334 -7.21 3.40 -11.22
C PHE A 334 -8.04 4.44 -10.44
N ALA A 335 -9.38 4.48 -10.60
CA ALA A 335 -10.25 5.37 -9.85
C ALA A 335 -10.07 5.32 -8.31
N PRO A 336 -9.83 4.15 -7.65
CA PRO A 336 -9.63 4.09 -6.20
C PRO A 336 -8.19 4.38 -5.76
N THR A 337 -7.26 4.66 -6.70
CA THR A 337 -5.84 4.89 -6.41
C THR A 337 -5.51 6.39 -6.50
N PRO A 338 -4.30 6.81 -6.10
CA PRO A 338 -3.80 8.17 -6.38
C PRO A 338 -3.55 8.50 -7.87
N GLY A 339 -4.07 7.69 -8.81
CA GLY A 339 -3.77 7.74 -10.23
C GLY A 339 -2.78 6.67 -10.67
N LEU A 340 -2.10 6.91 -11.80
CA LEU A 340 -1.03 6.04 -12.29
C LEU A 340 0.22 6.16 -11.41
N PRO A 341 1.01 5.09 -11.24
CA PRO A 341 2.29 5.17 -10.53
C PRO A 341 3.20 6.23 -11.18
N SER A 342 3.87 7.06 -10.36
CA SER A 342 4.75 8.12 -10.88
C SER A 342 5.84 7.58 -11.82
N HIS A 343 6.41 6.42 -11.47
CA HIS A 343 7.41 5.75 -12.30
C HIS A 343 6.88 5.35 -13.69
N TRP A 344 5.57 5.13 -13.85
CA TRP A 344 4.99 4.82 -15.15
C TRP A 344 5.02 6.05 -16.06
N LEU A 345 4.69 7.21 -15.51
CA LEU A 345 4.76 8.50 -16.21
C LEU A 345 6.22 8.81 -16.62
N ASP A 346 7.17 8.57 -15.71
CA ASP A 346 8.60 8.76 -15.98
C ASP A 346 9.12 7.82 -17.08
N SER A 347 8.59 6.59 -17.15
CA SER A 347 8.92 5.62 -18.19
C SER A 347 8.16 5.83 -19.51
N ASN A 348 7.40 6.92 -19.66
CA ASN A 348 6.52 7.19 -20.82
C ASN A 348 5.44 6.12 -21.05
N PHE A 349 4.83 5.57 -20.00
CA PHE A 349 3.64 4.72 -20.12
C PHE A 349 2.50 5.48 -20.83
N PRO A 350 1.72 4.84 -21.73
CA PRO A 350 1.72 3.42 -22.09
C PRO A 350 2.74 3.02 -23.16
N ALA A 351 3.58 3.94 -23.63
CA ALA A 351 4.62 3.67 -24.63
C ALA A 351 5.84 2.90 -24.07
N SER A 352 5.85 2.51 -22.81
CA SER A 352 6.86 1.60 -22.24
C SER A 352 6.57 0.12 -22.47
N THR A 353 5.37 -0.23 -22.97
CA THR A 353 4.94 -1.63 -23.04
C THR A 353 4.17 -1.96 -24.33
N VAL A 354 3.73 -3.23 -24.43
CA VAL A 354 3.03 -3.79 -25.60
C VAL A 354 1.60 -3.29 -25.67
N ARG A 355 1.17 -2.95 -26.89
CA ARG A 355 -0.16 -2.45 -27.19
C ARG A 355 -0.74 -3.20 -28.39
N ASN A 356 -2.06 -3.26 -28.50
CA ASN A 356 -2.75 -3.79 -29.68
C ASN A 356 -2.68 -2.77 -30.84
N GLU A 357 -3.26 -3.13 -31.99
CA GLU A 357 -3.28 -2.26 -33.18
C GLU A 357 -4.04 -0.94 -32.96
N ALA A 358 -5.02 -0.93 -32.04
CA ALA A 358 -5.75 0.26 -31.63
C ALA A 358 -4.96 1.16 -30.66
N GLY A 359 -3.81 0.69 -30.17
CA GLY A 359 -2.98 1.41 -29.20
C GLY A 359 -3.39 1.20 -27.73
N HIS A 360 -4.30 0.26 -27.45
CA HIS A 360 -4.70 -0.13 -26.10
C HIS A 360 -3.71 -1.12 -25.48
N ILE A 361 -3.64 -1.18 -24.16
CA ILE A 361 -2.63 -1.96 -23.44
C ILE A 361 -3.06 -3.42 -23.37
N THR A 362 -2.31 -4.32 -23.99
CA THR A 362 -2.65 -5.75 -23.96
C THR A 362 -2.43 -6.38 -22.59
N LEU A 363 -3.02 -7.54 -22.34
CA LEU A 363 -2.76 -8.31 -21.11
C LEU A 363 -1.25 -8.58 -20.92
N GLN A 364 -0.54 -8.88 -22.00
CA GLN A 364 0.92 -9.06 -21.98
C GLN A 364 1.64 -7.78 -21.55
N GLY A 365 1.25 -6.62 -22.10
CA GLY A 365 1.82 -5.34 -21.72
C GLY A 365 1.51 -4.96 -20.27
N TRP A 366 0.27 -5.20 -19.83
CA TRP A 366 -0.18 -4.98 -18.46
C TRP A 366 0.65 -5.78 -17.44
N LEU A 367 0.82 -7.08 -17.67
CA LEU A 367 1.62 -7.93 -16.77
C LEU A 367 3.11 -7.59 -16.83
N ALA A 368 3.63 -7.21 -18.00
CA ALA A 368 5.00 -6.75 -18.17
C ALA A 368 5.28 -5.47 -17.36
N GLN A 369 4.36 -4.50 -17.44
CA GLN A 369 4.46 -3.24 -16.69
C GLN A 369 4.42 -3.46 -15.17
N TRP A 370 3.52 -4.32 -14.66
CA TRP A 370 3.49 -4.66 -13.23
C TRP A 370 4.72 -5.46 -12.78
N SER A 371 5.24 -6.34 -13.63
CA SER A 371 6.47 -7.10 -13.35
C SER A 371 7.67 -6.16 -13.25
N MET A 372 7.80 -5.18 -14.14
CA MET A 372 8.80 -4.12 -14.07
C MET A 372 8.65 -3.29 -12.80
N THR A 373 7.42 -2.85 -12.48
CA THR A 373 7.14 -2.04 -11.28
C THR A 373 7.55 -2.76 -10.02
N THR A 374 7.25 -4.05 -9.95
CA THR A 374 7.61 -4.91 -8.82
C THR A 374 9.12 -5.09 -8.69
N PHE A 375 9.82 -5.18 -9.82
CA PHE A 375 11.29 -5.28 -9.85
C PHE A 375 11.96 -3.97 -9.40
N VAL A 376 11.48 -2.82 -9.89
CA VAL A 376 12.09 -1.50 -9.61
C VAL A 376 11.68 -0.95 -8.25
N SER A 377 10.40 -1.05 -7.90
CA SER A 377 9.83 -0.52 -6.65
C SER A 377 8.75 -1.46 -6.07
N PRO A 378 9.17 -2.52 -5.36
CA PRO A 378 8.25 -3.46 -4.70
C PRO A 378 7.24 -2.77 -3.78
N ALA A 379 7.65 -1.69 -3.11
CA ALA A 379 6.79 -0.90 -2.23
C ALA A 379 5.62 -0.23 -2.98
N THR A 380 5.84 0.19 -4.23
CA THR A 380 4.78 0.76 -5.08
C THR A 380 3.79 -0.32 -5.49
N THR A 381 4.25 -1.52 -5.85
CA THR A 381 3.34 -2.64 -6.14
C THR A 381 2.49 -2.98 -4.91
N LEU A 382 3.08 -3.04 -3.71
CA LEU A 382 2.34 -3.34 -2.48
C LEU A 382 1.26 -2.31 -2.16
N SER A 383 1.55 -1.01 -2.34
CA SER A 383 0.56 0.03 -2.09
C SER A 383 -0.59 -0.02 -3.08
N TYR A 384 -0.32 -0.32 -4.36
CA TYR A 384 -1.36 -0.47 -5.39
C TYR A 384 -2.18 -1.74 -5.21
N LEU A 385 -1.57 -2.86 -4.82
CA LEU A 385 -2.30 -4.06 -4.41
C LEU A 385 -3.26 -3.74 -3.25
N ALA A 386 -2.82 -2.96 -2.28
CA ALA A 386 -3.66 -2.51 -1.18
C ALA A 386 -4.80 -1.59 -1.67
N TYR A 387 -4.53 -0.61 -2.52
CA TYR A 387 -5.56 0.28 -3.08
C TYR A 387 -6.62 -0.50 -3.88
N LEU A 388 -6.19 -1.41 -4.75
CA LEU A 388 -7.04 -2.21 -5.64
C LEU A 388 -7.73 -3.39 -4.95
N GLY A 389 -7.43 -3.64 -3.67
CA GLY A 389 -8.15 -4.63 -2.86
C GLY A 389 -7.65 -6.06 -3.00
N PHE A 390 -6.35 -6.26 -3.19
CA PHE A 390 -5.75 -7.60 -3.11
C PHE A 390 -6.00 -8.21 -1.72
N GLU A 391 -6.68 -9.36 -1.71
CA GLU A 391 -6.94 -10.11 -0.48
C GLU A 391 -5.90 -11.21 -0.30
N PRO A 392 -5.18 -11.23 0.84
CA PRO A 392 -4.20 -12.27 1.08
C PRO A 392 -4.88 -13.63 1.28
N THR A 393 -4.16 -14.69 0.91
CA THR A 393 -4.64 -16.07 1.07
C THR A 393 -4.98 -16.35 2.54
N PRO A 394 -6.08 -17.09 2.83
CA PRO A 394 -6.45 -17.47 4.20
C PRO A 394 -5.26 -18.05 4.96
N GLY A 395 -4.97 -17.50 6.15
CA GLY A 395 -3.85 -17.92 7.00
C GLY A 395 -2.54 -17.14 6.80
N LYS A 396 -2.45 -16.20 5.85
CA LYS A 396 -1.34 -15.24 5.74
C LYS A 396 -1.85 -13.80 5.89
N PRO A 397 -1.23 -12.96 6.74
CA PRO A 397 -1.86 -11.72 7.18
C PRO A 397 -1.64 -10.51 6.26
N SER A 398 -0.85 -10.60 5.18
CA SER A 398 -0.35 -9.41 4.48
C SER A 398 -0.35 -9.55 2.97
N THR A 399 -0.52 -8.42 2.27
CA THR A 399 -0.43 -8.28 0.81
C THR A 399 0.94 -8.70 0.26
N THR A 400 1.95 -8.90 1.11
CA THR A 400 3.27 -9.43 0.74
C THR A 400 3.20 -10.81 0.07
N THR A 401 2.12 -11.58 0.22
CA THR A 401 1.94 -12.87 -0.48
C THR A 401 1.80 -12.73 -1.99
N ALA A 402 1.44 -11.55 -2.48
CA ALA A 402 1.42 -11.24 -3.91
C ALA A 402 2.82 -11.21 -4.52
N LEU A 403 3.87 -11.09 -3.69
CA LEU A 403 5.26 -11.01 -4.12
C LEU A 403 6.03 -12.26 -3.70
N LYS A 404 7.04 -12.62 -4.50
CA LYS A 404 8.06 -13.62 -4.16
C LYS A 404 9.43 -12.96 -4.20
N ILE A 405 10.29 -13.30 -3.24
CA ILE A 405 11.66 -12.81 -3.20
C ILE A 405 12.56 -13.83 -3.91
N THR A 406 13.40 -13.36 -4.82
CA THR A 406 14.34 -14.20 -5.55
C THR A 406 15.54 -14.53 -4.66
N LYS A 407 16.27 -15.61 -4.99
CA LYS A 407 17.56 -15.88 -4.34
C LYS A 407 18.53 -14.72 -4.60
N PRO A 408 19.34 -14.29 -3.62
CA PRO A 408 20.37 -13.27 -3.81
C PRO A 408 21.34 -13.62 -4.94
N ARG A 409 21.68 -12.63 -5.78
CA ARG A 409 22.74 -12.78 -6.78
C ARG A 409 24.08 -12.93 -6.07
N LYS A 410 24.61 -14.15 -6.00
CA LYS A 410 26.02 -14.34 -5.63
C LYS A 410 26.84 -14.03 -6.88
N ARG A 411 27.54 -12.88 -6.90
CA ARG A 411 28.59 -12.59 -7.90
C ARG A 411 29.75 -13.58 -7.72
N ARG A 412 29.57 -14.81 -8.21
CA ARG A 412 30.60 -15.84 -8.30
C ARG A 412 31.27 -15.72 -9.67
N ARG A 413 32.58 -15.98 -9.74
CA ARG A 413 33.32 -16.15 -11.01
C ARG A 413 32.68 -17.21 -11.93
N ARG A 414 31.86 -18.12 -11.37
CA ARG A 414 30.98 -19.06 -12.09
C ARG A 414 29.54 -18.86 -11.65
N PRO A 415 28.76 -18.02 -12.36
CA PRO A 415 27.35 -17.83 -12.08
C PRO A 415 26.60 -19.11 -12.43
N VAL A 416 25.70 -19.53 -11.56
CA VAL A 416 24.75 -20.62 -11.85
C VAL A 416 23.53 -20.00 -12.52
N ARG A 417 22.89 -20.75 -13.42
CA ARG A 417 21.60 -20.39 -14.04
C ARG A 417 20.64 -19.83 -12.98
N THR A 418 20.09 -18.67 -13.25
CA THR A 418 19.19 -17.97 -12.33
C THR A 418 17.75 -18.48 -12.51
N GLU A 419 17.02 -18.62 -11.40
CA GLU A 419 15.60 -18.99 -11.38
C GLU A 419 14.67 -17.78 -11.60
N ARG A 420 15.25 -16.60 -11.87
CA ARG A 420 14.51 -15.34 -12.02
C ARG A 420 13.70 -15.33 -13.30
N ASN A 421 12.63 -14.55 -13.27
CA ASN A 421 11.73 -14.35 -14.39
C ASN A 421 11.69 -12.90 -14.85
N VAL A 422 12.32 -11.96 -14.14
CA VAL A 422 12.43 -10.56 -14.56
C VAL A 422 13.91 -10.19 -14.60
N VAL A 423 14.35 -9.64 -15.73
CA VAL A 423 15.75 -9.26 -15.97
C VAL A 423 15.86 -7.84 -16.52
N LEU A 424 16.85 -7.09 -16.02
CA LEU A 424 17.14 -5.72 -16.45
C LEU A 424 18.38 -5.66 -17.35
N CYS A 425 18.22 -5.03 -18.51
CA CYS A 425 19.28 -4.84 -19.49
C CYS A 425 19.46 -3.35 -19.84
N TYR A 426 20.66 -2.83 -19.62
CA TYR A 426 21.02 -1.48 -20.08
C TYR A 426 21.54 -1.51 -21.50
N VAL A 427 20.98 -0.66 -22.36
CA VAL A 427 21.38 -0.51 -23.76
C VAL A 427 22.29 0.71 -23.88
N LEU A 428 23.59 0.45 -24.09
CA LEU A 428 24.65 1.46 -24.11
C LEU A 428 25.24 1.59 -25.51
N GLY A 429 25.61 2.79 -25.94
CA GLY A 429 26.15 3.00 -27.29
C GLY A 429 26.10 4.46 -27.74
N SER A 430 26.81 4.76 -28.83
CA SER A 430 26.92 6.14 -29.34
C SER A 430 25.55 6.74 -29.73
N PRO A 431 25.42 8.08 -29.78
CA PRO A 431 24.29 8.71 -30.43
C PRO A 431 24.09 8.17 -31.85
N SER A 432 22.84 8.06 -32.30
CA SER A 432 22.47 7.55 -33.61
C SER A 432 22.86 6.08 -33.93
N SER A 433 23.34 5.30 -32.95
CA SER A 433 23.70 3.89 -33.18
C SER A 433 22.50 2.99 -33.50
N GLY A 434 21.29 3.37 -33.10
CA GLY A 434 20.06 2.60 -33.30
C GLY A 434 19.41 2.03 -32.02
N LYS A 435 19.89 2.42 -30.83
CA LYS A 435 19.36 1.98 -29.53
C LYS A 435 17.83 2.06 -29.43
N SER A 436 17.27 3.24 -29.70
CA SER A 436 15.83 3.47 -29.57
C SER A 436 15.02 2.58 -30.51
N SER A 437 15.53 2.32 -31.71
CA SER A 437 14.87 1.43 -32.68
C SER A 437 14.79 -0.01 -32.19
N ILE A 438 15.76 -0.49 -31.40
CA ILE A 438 15.68 -1.80 -30.75
C ILE A 438 14.55 -1.84 -29.71
N LEU A 439 14.45 -0.80 -28.88
CA LEU A 439 13.39 -0.71 -27.87
C LEU A 439 12.00 -0.68 -28.53
N ASP A 440 11.86 0.06 -29.63
CA ASP A 440 10.61 0.13 -30.39
C ASP A 440 10.31 -1.21 -31.11
N ALA A 441 11.31 -1.87 -31.69
CA ALA A 441 11.17 -3.21 -32.28
C ALA A 441 10.80 -4.27 -31.24
N PHE A 442 11.30 -4.16 -30.00
CA PHE A 442 10.96 -5.07 -28.90
C PHE A 442 9.48 -5.01 -28.49
N LEU A 443 8.83 -3.88 -28.78
CA LEU A 443 7.41 -3.64 -28.55
C LEU A 443 6.58 -3.81 -29.83
N ASN A 444 7.14 -4.44 -30.88
CA ASN A 444 6.52 -4.66 -32.19
C ASN A 444 6.04 -3.37 -32.87
N ARG A 445 6.79 -2.27 -32.72
CA ARG A 445 6.46 -1.00 -33.38
C ARG A 445 7.06 -0.93 -34.79
N PRO A 446 6.41 -0.21 -35.71
CA PRO A 446 6.98 0.05 -37.02
C PRO A 446 8.27 0.85 -36.88
N PHE A 447 9.21 0.60 -37.78
CA PHE A 447 10.46 1.33 -37.84
C PHE A 447 10.22 2.80 -38.22
N ASP A 448 10.75 3.73 -37.41
CA ASP A 448 10.75 5.16 -37.69
C ASP A 448 12.14 5.58 -38.23
N HIS A 449 12.16 6.20 -39.40
CA HIS A 449 13.38 6.71 -40.04
C HIS A 449 13.87 8.03 -39.41
N LEU A 450 13.02 8.72 -38.64
CA LEU A 450 13.34 10.03 -38.08
C LEU A 450 14.15 9.88 -36.79
N TYR A 451 15.41 10.34 -36.83
CA TYR A 451 16.25 10.36 -35.64
C TYR A 451 15.74 11.39 -34.62
N ARG A 452 15.60 10.95 -33.36
CA ARG A 452 15.26 11.78 -32.22
C ARG A 452 16.28 11.53 -31.10
N PRO A 453 17.01 12.55 -30.64
CA PRO A 453 17.90 12.41 -29.49
C PRO A 453 17.15 11.97 -28.23
N THR A 454 17.72 11.01 -27.51
CA THR A 454 17.19 10.51 -26.24
C THR A 454 17.59 11.45 -25.10
N ILE A 455 16.72 12.40 -24.78
CA ILE A 455 16.94 13.36 -23.67
C ILE A 455 16.66 12.67 -22.32
N LYS A 456 15.47 12.09 -22.19
CA LYS A 456 15.05 11.32 -21.01
C LYS A 456 15.29 9.83 -21.22
N PRO A 457 15.53 9.04 -20.15
CA PRO A 457 15.60 7.60 -20.26
C PRO A 457 14.36 7.02 -20.93
N ARG A 458 14.54 6.01 -21.79
CA ARG A 458 13.45 5.26 -22.41
C ARG A 458 13.49 3.83 -21.91
N VAL A 459 12.34 3.32 -21.53
CA VAL A 459 12.18 1.93 -21.06
C VAL A 459 11.24 1.19 -21.99
N ALA A 460 11.57 -0.05 -22.31
CA ALA A 460 10.69 -0.99 -22.98
C ALA A 460 10.66 -2.31 -22.19
N VAL A 461 9.46 -2.74 -21.79
CA VAL A 461 9.27 -4.02 -21.09
C VAL A 461 8.31 -4.92 -21.84
N ASN A 462 8.72 -6.17 -22.04
CA ASN A 462 7.92 -7.20 -22.69
C ASN A 462 8.33 -8.61 -22.20
N SER A 463 7.46 -9.60 -22.40
CA SER A 463 7.78 -11.01 -22.19
C SER A 463 8.53 -11.60 -23.38
N VAL A 464 9.54 -12.42 -23.10
CA VAL A 464 10.34 -13.19 -24.06
C VAL A 464 10.21 -14.67 -23.71
N GLU A 465 9.91 -15.48 -24.72
CA GLU A 465 9.90 -16.94 -24.60
C GLU A 465 11.31 -17.49 -24.85
N LEU A 466 11.88 -18.15 -23.83
CA LEU A 466 13.18 -18.78 -23.91
C LEU A 466 13.06 -20.21 -24.50
N PRO A 467 14.13 -20.74 -25.11
CA PRO A 467 14.20 -22.14 -25.53
C PRO A 467 13.84 -23.09 -24.39
N GLY A 468 12.86 -23.96 -24.65
CA GLY A 468 12.26 -24.84 -23.64
C GLY A 468 10.95 -24.33 -23.04
N GLY A 469 10.35 -23.28 -23.60
CA GLY A 469 8.99 -22.81 -23.28
C GLY A 469 8.87 -22.01 -21.98
N LYS A 470 10.01 -21.64 -21.35
CA LYS A 470 10.01 -20.78 -20.16
C LYS A 470 9.88 -19.32 -20.60
N GLN A 471 8.88 -18.62 -20.08
CA GLN A 471 8.75 -17.17 -20.30
C GLN A 471 9.49 -16.37 -19.21
N CYS A 472 10.06 -15.24 -19.60
CA CYS A 472 10.62 -14.23 -18.71
C CYS A 472 10.29 -12.82 -19.22
N TYR A 473 10.37 -11.82 -18.36
CA TYR A 473 10.21 -10.42 -18.69
C TYR A 473 11.58 -9.77 -18.80
N LEU A 474 11.84 -9.15 -19.97
CA LEU A 474 13.05 -8.40 -20.24
C LEU A 474 12.70 -6.91 -20.19
N ILE A 475 13.43 -6.17 -19.36
CA ILE A 475 13.37 -4.71 -19.26
C ILE A 475 14.58 -4.17 -20.02
N LEU A 476 14.35 -3.48 -21.13
CA LEU A 476 15.37 -2.74 -21.87
C LEU A 476 15.31 -1.28 -21.47
N GLU A 477 16.43 -0.72 -21.03
CA GLU A 477 16.52 0.68 -20.63
C GLU A 477 17.65 1.40 -21.38
N GLU A 478 17.27 2.42 -22.14
CA GLU A 478 18.17 3.37 -22.78
C GLU A 478 18.31 4.59 -21.87
N LEU A 479 19.53 4.90 -21.41
CA LEU A 479 19.75 5.80 -20.27
C LEU A 479 19.65 7.31 -20.58
N GLY A 480 19.74 7.71 -21.86
CA GLY A 480 19.70 9.12 -22.28
C GLY A 480 20.77 9.98 -21.59
N GLU A 481 20.44 11.22 -21.22
CA GLU A 481 21.36 12.14 -20.53
C GLU A 481 21.76 11.67 -19.11
N LEU A 482 21.01 10.74 -18.51
CA LEU A 482 21.32 10.20 -17.19
C LEU A 482 22.38 9.09 -17.23
N GLU A 483 22.87 8.70 -18.42
CA GLU A 483 23.89 7.65 -18.58
C GLU A 483 25.08 7.84 -17.62
N PRO A 484 25.77 8.99 -17.55
CA PRO A 484 26.93 9.13 -16.65
C PRO A 484 26.56 8.90 -15.17
N ALA A 485 25.44 9.46 -14.72
CA ALA A 485 25.02 9.38 -13.32
C ALA A 485 24.61 7.95 -12.93
N ILE A 486 24.03 7.18 -13.86
CA ILE A 486 23.64 5.79 -13.62
C ILE A 486 24.87 4.88 -13.63
N LEU A 487 25.81 5.08 -14.56
CA LEU A 487 27.02 4.28 -14.66
C LEU A 487 28.02 4.55 -13.51
N GLU A 488 27.94 5.71 -12.87
CA GLU A 488 28.72 6.02 -11.65
C GLU A 488 28.10 5.42 -10.37
N ASN A 489 26.81 5.04 -10.42
CA ASN A 489 26.08 4.52 -9.27
C ASN A 489 26.20 2.99 -9.17
N GLN A 490 27.03 2.53 -8.22
CA GLN A 490 27.25 1.11 -8.00
C GLN A 490 25.96 0.33 -7.69
N ALA A 491 25.00 0.91 -6.96
CA ALA A 491 23.74 0.23 -6.64
C ALA A 491 22.88 -0.01 -7.89
N LYS A 492 22.93 0.90 -8.88
CA LYS A 492 22.24 0.73 -10.17
C LYS A 492 22.93 -0.34 -11.04
N LEU A 493 24.26 -0.33 -11.08
CA LEU A 493 25.02 -1.39 -11.75
C LEU A 493 24.83 -2.77 -11.09
N ASP A 494 24.66 -2.80 -9.76
CA ASP A 494 24.34 -4.02 -9.03
C ASP A 494 22.91 -4.48 -9.28
N ALA A 495 21.99 -3.57 -9.61
CA ALA A 495 20.63 -3.88 -10.06
C ALA A 495 20.59 -4.47 -11.48
N CYS A 496 21.49 -4.06 -12.37
CA CYS A 496 21.58 -4.52 -13.76
C CYS A 496 21.93 -6.02 -13.86
N ASP A 497 21.26 -6.73 -14.76
CA ASP A 497 21.54 -8.15 -15.04
C ASP A 497 22.40 -8.34 -16.30
N LEU A 498 22.29 -7.44 -17.28
CA LEU A 498 23.01 -7.53 -18.55
C LEU A 498 23.31 -6.14 -19.14
N LEU A 499 24.49 -5.97 -19.74
CA LEU A 499 24.79 -4.82 -20.59
C LEU A 499 24.68 -5.22 -22.07
N CYS A 500 23.91 -4.46 -22.85
CA CYS A 500 23.87 -4.56 -24.29
C CYS A 500 24.66 -3.38 -24.89
N TYR A 501 25.91 -3.63 -25.28
CA TYR A 501 26.71 -2.64 -25.98
C TYR A 501 26.33 -2.61 -27.44
N THR A 502 26.00 -1.43 -27.94
CA THR A 502 25.51 -1.24 -29.30
C THR A 502 26.42 -0.27 -30.05
N TYR A 503 26.71 -0.61 -31.30
CA TYR A 503 27.37 0.28 -32.24
C TYR A 503 26.72 0.12 -33.62
N ASP A 504 26.90 1.11 -34.49
CA ASP A 504 26.39 1.07 -35.85
C ASP A 504 27.47 0.51 -36.76
N SER A 505 27.19 -0.64 -37.39
CA SER A 505 28.15 -1.31 -38.26
C SER A 505 28.51 -0.54 -39.54
N SER A 506 27.69 0.45 -39.91
CA SER A 506 27.92 1.34 -41.05
C SER A 506 28.64 2.64 -40.68
N ASP A 507 28.59 3.06 -39.41
CA ASP A 507 29.28 4.26 -38.92
C ASP A 507 30.68 3.90 -38.40
N PRO A 508 31.76 4.40 -39.02
CA PRO A 508 33.13 4.08 -38.63
C PRO A 508 33.51 4.59 -37.23
N ASP A 509 32.83 5.59 -36.69
CA ASP A 509 33.20 6.22 -35.40
C ASP A 509 32.40 5.67 -34.21
N SER A 510 31.35 4.88 -34.46
CA SER A 510 30.39 4.44 -33.44
C SER A 510 30.99 3.50 -32.38
N PHE A 511 31.86 2.56 -32.77
CA PHE A 511 32.45 1.59 -31.85
C PHE A 511 33.42 2.22 -30.84
N SER A 512 34.03 3.36 -31.17
CA SER A 512 34.94 4.09 -30.28
C SER A 512 34.29 4.47 -28.95
N HIS A 513 32.97 4.67 -28.95
CA HIS A 513 32.19 5.00 -27.77
C HIS A 513 32.19 3.87 -26.72
N ILE A 514 32.08 2.61 -27.14
CA ILE A 514 32.11 1.45 -26.22
C ILE A 514 33.49 1.36 -25.54
N ILE A 515 34.57 1.58 -26.29
CA ILE A 515 35.93 1.60 -25.76
C ILE A 515 36.08 2.70 -24.70
N ASN A 516 35.52 3.88 -24.98
CA ASN A 516 35.54 5.01 -24.05
C ASN A 516 34.72 4.73 -22.77
N LEU A 517 33.57 4.06 -22.88
CA LEU A 517 32.79 3.63 -21.72
C LEU A 517 33.58 2.69 -20.82
N HIS A 518 34.24 1.66 -21.37
CA HIS A 518 35.10 0.76 -20.57
C HIS A 518 36.28 1.48 -19.91
N LYS A 519 36.89 2.46 -20.59
CA LYS A 519 37.98 3.28 -20.02
C LYS A 519 37.49 4.15 -18.87
N LYS A 520 36.31 4.76 -19.01
CA LYS A 520 35.74 5.69 -18.02
C LYS A 520 35.12 4.96 -16.82
N TYR A 521 34.51 3.80 -17.06
CA TYR A 521 33.75 3.04 -16.06
C TYR A 521 34.25 1.59 -15.97
N PRO A 522 35.33 1.34 -15.21
CA PRO A 522 35.92 -0.01 -15.06
C PRO A 522 34.95 -1.05 -14.48
N ALA A 523 33.97 -0.61 -13.70
CA ALA A 523 32.94 -1.48 -13.11
C ALA A 523 32.13 -2.25 -14.17
N LEU A 524 31.99 -1.70 -15.38
CA LEU A 524 31.24 -2.32 -16.47
C LEU A 524 31.86 -3.64 -16.96
N SER A 525 33.18 -3.77 -16.85
CA SER A 525 33.90 -4.99 -17.22
C SER A 525 33.60 -6.17 -16.28
N SER A 526 32.96 -5.92 -15.13
CA SER A 526 32.56 -6.96 -14.17
C SER A 526 31.13 -7.47 -14.40
N LEU A 527 30.40 -6.90 -15.35
CA LEU A 527 29.01 -7.26 -15.65
C LEU A 527 28.91 -8.16 -16.89
N PRO A 528 27.91 -9.06 -16.94
CA PRO A 528 27.60 -9.79 -18.16
C PRO A 528 27.31 -8.81 -19.29
N SER A 529 27.85 -9.07 -20.48
CA SER A 529 27.65 -8.17 -21.60
C SER A 529 27.55 -8.88 -22.95
N ILE A 530 26.75 -8.30 -23.83
CA ILE A 530 26.65 -8.67 -25.24
C ILE A 530 27.01 -7.45 -26.06
N CYS A 531 27.89 -7.63 -27.04
CA CYS A 531 28.17 -6.61 -28.05
C CYS A 531 27.27 -6.86 -29.26
N THR A 532 26.60 -5.82 -29.75
CA THR A 532 25.62 -5.89 -30.82
C THR A 532 25.95 -4.84 -31.90
N ALA A 533 26.16 -5.33 -33.11
CA ALA A 533 26.41 -4.55 -34.30
C ALA A 533 25.07 -4.27 -35.00
N LEU A 534 24.57 -3.04 -34.85
CA LEU A 534 23.30 -2.59 -35.39
C LEU A 534 23.43 -2.15 -36.85
N LYS A 535 22.27 -2.00 -37.50
CA LYS A 535 22.15 -1.60 -38.91
C LYS A 535 22.94 -2.50 -39.86
N ALA A 536 22.96 -3.80 -39.56
CA ALA A 536 23.69 -4.79 -40.37
C ALA A 536 23.10 -4.99 -41.78
N ASP A 537 21.97 -4.36 -42.09
CA ASP A 537 21.40 -4.22 -43.42
C ASP A 537 22.12 -3.18 -44.30
N LEU A 538 22.93 -2.31 -43.70
CA LEU A 538 23.77 -1.34 -44.39
C LEU A 538 25.18 -1.90 -44.65
N ASP A 539 25.94 -1.23 -45.52
CA ASP A 539 27.31 -1.63 -45.84
C ASP A 539 28.21 -1.55 -44.59
N LYS A 540 28.79 -2.70 -44.20
CA LYS A 540 29.71 -2.80 -43.08
C LYS A 540 30.97 -1.97 -43.37
N THR A 541 31.30 -1.04 -42.46
CA THR A 541 32.50 -0.21 -42.56
C THR A 541 33.57 -0.62 -41.53
N THR A 542 34.83 -0.35 -41.86
CA THR A 542 35.93 -0.53 -40.92
C THR A 542 35.85 0.52 -39.82
N GLN A 543 35.88 0.08 -38.57
CA GLN A 543 35.77 0.98 -37.42
C GLN A 543 37.09 1.71 -37.17
N ARG A 544 37.04 3.02 -36.93
CA ARG A 544 38.18 3.91 -36.66
C ARG A 544 38.62 3.81 -35.21
N CYS A 545 39.04 2.61 -34.81
CA CYS A 545 39.54 2.30 -33.49
C CYS A 545 40.82 1.47 -33.60
N GLU A 546 41.61 1.43 -32.53
CA GLU A 546 42.91 0.72 -32.53
C GLU A 546 42.77 -0.78 -32.81
N LYS A 547 41.64 -1.38 -32.42
CA LYS A 547 41.31 -2.80 -32.60
C LYS A 547 39.92 -2.95 -33.15
N GLN A 548 39.73 -3.84 -34.13
CA GLN A 548 38.39 -4.07 -34.69
C GLN A 548 37.45 -4.72 -33.66
N PRO A 549 36.12 -4.59 -33.82
CA PRO A 549 35.15 -5.08 -32.83
C PRO A 549 35.33 -6.54 -32.42
N ASP A 550 35.63 -7.43 -33.36
CA ASP A 550 35.88 -8.85 -33.11
C ASP A 550 37.15 -9.07 -32.26
N GLU A 551 38.23 -8.37 -32.58
CA GLU A 551 39.51 -8.43 -31.85
C GLU A 551 39.37 -7.83 -30.44
N TYR A 552 38.61 -6.75 -30.31
CA TYR A 552 38.34 -6.11 -29.02
C TYR A 552 37.50 -7.02 -28.12
N ALA A 553 36.46 -7.65 -28.67
CA ALA A 553 35.64 -8.61 -27.92
C ALA A 553 36.48 -9.78 -27.40
N GLN A 554 37.38 -10.33 -28.22
CA GLN A 554 38.32 -11.38 -27.79
C GLN A 554 39.23 -10.90 -26.65
N LEU A 555 39.78 -9.68 -26.74
CA LEU A 555 40.63 -9.11 -25.69
C LEU A 555 39.89 -8.93 -24.36
N MET A 556 38.62 -8.56 -24.42
CA MET A 556 37.76 -8.41 -23.25
C MET A 556 37.13 -9.75 -22.81
N ASN A 557 37.52 -10.87 -23.43
CA ASN A 557 36.95 -12.21 -23.22
C ASN A 557 35.42 -12.29 -23.39
N MET A 558 34.86 -11.39 -24.21
CA MET A 558 33.45 -11.33 -24.57
C MET A 558 33.17 -12.22 -25.79
N ASN A 559 31.90 -12.54 -26.01
CA ASN A 559 31.47 -13.18 -27.25
C ASN A 559 31.59 -12.23 -28.45
N ALA A 560 31.74 -12.78 -29.65
CA ALA A 560 31.79 -12.00 -30.88
C ALA A 560 30.53 -11.12 -31.04
N PRO A 561 30.64 -9.91 -31.64
CA PRO A 561 29.50 -9.04 -31.86
C PRO A 561 28.36 -9.71 -32.63
N VAL A 562 27.14 -9.60 -32.11
CA VAL A 562 25.93 -10.10 -32.77
C VAL A 562 25.47 -9.08 -33.80
N HIS A 563 25.42 -9.47 -35.07
CA HIS A 563 25.00 -8.61 -36.17
C HIS A 563 23.48 -8.66 -36.35
N VAL A 564 22.82 -7.52 -36.24
CA VAL A 564 21.37 -7.42 -36.32
C VAL A 564 20.92 -6.16 -37.06
N SER A 565 19.74 -6.24 -37.65
CA SER A 565 18.99 -5.07 -38.06
C SER A 565 17.54 -5.17 -37.60
N VAL A 566 16.98 -4.03 -37.22
CA VAL A 566 15.56 -3.90 -36.85
C VAL A 566 14.63 -4.08 -38.06
N THR A 567 15.17 -3.99 -39.28
CA THR A 567 14.43 -4.26 -40.52
C THR A 567 14.34 -5.76 -40.84
N TRP A 568 15.08 -6.61 -40.14
CA TRP A 568 15.07 -8.05 -40.34
C TRP A 568 13.99 -8.75 -39.49
N HIS A 569 13.38 -9.79 -40.05
CA HIS A 569 12.40 -10.62 -39.36
C HIS A 569 13.01 -11.40 -38.18
N SER A 570 14.33 -11.57 -38.15
CA SER A 570 15.07 -12.29 -37.10
C SER A 570 15.44 -11.41 -35.90
N ILE A 571 15.01 -10.15 -35.82
CA ILE A 571 15.32 -9.27 -34.67
C ILE A 571 14.85 -9.86 -33.33
N SER A 572 13.82 -10.70 -33.35
CA SER A 572 13.33 -11.42 -32.16
C SER A 572 14.38 -12.33 -31.54
N GLU A 573 15.31 -12.90 -32.33
CA GLU A 573 16.40 -13.73 -31.86
C GLU A 573 17.38 -12.96 -30.97
N LEU A 574 17.54 -11.65 -31.20
CA LEU A 574 18.35 -10.79 -30.33
C LEU A 574 17.76 -10.75 -28.92
N PHE A 575 16.45 -10.54 -28.79
CA PHE A 575 15.79 -10.46 -27.48
C PHE A 575 15.86 -11.78 -26.73
N VAL A 576 15.71 -12.91 -27.44
CA VAL A 576 15.94 -14.24 -26.87
C VAL A 576 17.37 -14.38 -26.38
N THR A 577 18.36 -13.97 -27.19
CA THR A 577 19.79 -14.01 -26.82
C THR A 577 20.09 -13.16 -25.58
N LEU A 578 19.54 -11.93 -25.51
CA LEU A 578 19.68 -11.05 -24.35
C LEU A 578 19.03 -11.67 -23.10
N ALA A 579 17.81 -12.19 -23.23
CA ALA A 579 17.10 -12.82 -22.11
C ALA A 579 17.80 -14.10 -21.62
N GLU A 580 18.34 -14.91 -22.52
CA GLU A 580 19.17 -16.07 -22.18
C GLU A 580 20.45 -15.66 -21.45
N ALA A 581 21.16 -14.66 -21.96
CA ALA A 581 22.39 -14.18 -21.34
C ALA A 581 22.16 -13.58 -19.95
N ALA A 582 21.03 -12.90 -19.73
CA ALA A 582 20.68 -12.36 -18.42
C ALA A 582 20.25 -13.47 -17.43
N THR A 583 19.55 -14.50 -17.91
CA THR A 583 19.08 -15.61 -17.06
C THR A 583 20.15 -16.66 -16.80
N ASP A 584 21.08 -16.86 -17.74
CA ASP A 584 22.29 -17.68 -17.61
C ASP A 584 23.56 -16.84 -17.87
N PRO A 585 23.99 -16.04 -16.87
CA PRO A 585 25.11 -15.14 -17.04
C PRO A 585 26.42 -15.85 -17.42
N SER A 586 26.56 -17.14 -17.13
CA SER A 586 27.76 -17.92 -17.47
C SER A 586 28.12 -17.84 -18.96
N LYS A 587 27.13 -17.64 -19.83
CA LYS A 587 27.30 -17.49 -21.27
C LYS A 587 27.81 -16.10 -21.70
N ALA A 588 27.64 -15.08 -20.87
CA ALA A 588 27.89 -13.66 -21.21
C ALA A 588 28.91 -12.96 -20.31
N PHE A 589 29.42 -13.63 -19.28
CA PHE A 589 30.57 -13.13 -18.52
C PHE A 589 31.86 -13.18 -19.38
N PRO A 590 32.78 -12.22 -19.19
CA PRO A 590 34.14 -12.33 -19.68
C PRO A 590 34.76 -13.66 -19.24
N LYS A 591 35.12 -14.52 -20.19
CA LYS A 591 35.77 -15.81 -19.91
C LYS A 591 37.13 -15.56 -19.25
N SER A 592 37.26 -15.77 -17.94
CA SER A 592 38.59 -15.78 -17.30
C SER A 592 39.32 -17.08 -17.69
N GLU A 593 40.62 -17.01 -17.99
CA GLU A 593 41.47 -18.21 -18.14
C GLU A 593 41.25 -19.16 -16.95
N GLU A 594 41.09 -20.45 -17.24
CA GLU A 594 40.87 -21.46 -16.22
C GLU A 594 42.07 -21.52 -15.26
N GLU A 595 41.93 -21.01 -14.03
CA GLU A 595 42.81 -21.46 -12.95
C GLU A 595 42.60 -22.97 -12.79
N ALA A 596 43.70 -23.72 -12.87
CA ALA A 596 43.70 -25.18 -12.74
C ALA A 596 42.84 -25.61 -11.54
N PRO A 597 42.02 -26.66 -11.65
CA PRO A 597 41.13 -27.07 -10.57
C PRO A 597 41.92 -27.24 -9.28
N ASP A 598 41.50 -26.55 -8.22
CA ASP A 598 42.16 -26.63 -6.91
C ASP A 598 42.03 -28.06 -6.37
N ARG A 599 43.09 -28.84 -6.58
CA ARG A 599 43.19 -30.25 -6.19
C ARG A 599 43.62 -30.41 -4.74
N THR A 600 43.79 -29.36 -3.96
CA THR A 600 44.18 -29.46 -2.54
C THR A 600 43.26 -30.37 -1.75
N GLY A 601 41.94 -30.30 -1.95
CA GLY A 601 40.98 -31.21 -1.31
C GLY A 601 41.18 -32.68 -1.68
N VAL A 602 41.56 -32.96 -2.93
CA VAL A 602 41.89 -34.32 -3.41
C VAL A 602 43.20 -34.81 -2.77
N TRP A 603 44.22 -33.96 -2.69
CA TRP A 603 45.50 -34.29 -2.05
C TRP A 603 45.35 -34.53 -0.54
N ILE A 604 44.52 -33.74 0.15
CA ILE A 604 44.19 -33.94 1.57
C ILE A 604 43.44 -35.25 1.76
N ALA A 605 42.45 -35.55 0.91
CA ALA A 605 41.69 -36.81 0.98
C ALA A 605 42.62 -38.03 0.76
N VAL A 606 43.45 -38.00 -0.28
CA VAL A 606 44.44 -39.07 -0.55
C VAL A 606 45.43 -39.22 0.61
N GLY A 607 45.93 -38.11 1.18
CA GLY A 607 46.80 -38.13 2.35
C GLY A 607 46.13 -38.73 3.58
N ALA A 608 44.88 -38.36 3.86
CA ALA A 608 44.11 -38.89 4.97
C ALA A 608 43.83 -40.40 4.80
N THR A 609 43.48 -40.84 3.60
CA THR A 609 43.27 -42.27 3.30
C THR A 609 44.57 -43.07 3.46
N ALA A 610 45.70 -42.54 2.97
CA ALA A 610 47.00 -43.19 3.15
C ALA A 610 47.38 -43.34 4.63
N CYS A 611 47.20 -42.28 5.43
CA CYS A 611 47.43 -42.32 6.87
C CYS A 611 46.51 -43.32 7.59
N ALA A 612 45.23 -43.40 7.21
CA ALA A 612 44.28 -44.35 7.79
C ALA A 612 44.65 -45.81 7.47
N VAL A 613 45.09 -46.10 6.24
CA VAL A 613 45.54 -47.44 5.83
C VAL A 613 46.81 -47.84 6.59
N VAL A 614 47.77 -46.93 6.75
CA VAL A 614 48.99 -47.18 7.54
C VAL A 614 48.64 -47.42 9.02
N ALA A 615 47.75 -46.61 9.60
CA ALA A 615 47.30 -46.78 10.97
C ALA A 615 46.57 -48.11 11.18
N ALA A 616 45.66 -48.49 10.28
CA ALA A 616 44.98 -49.78 10.30
C ALA A 616 45.97 -50.96 10.18
N GLY A 617 46.96 -50.86 9.29
CA GLY A 617 48.02 -51.85 9.14
C GLY A 617 48.90 -51.98 10.40
N MET A 618 49.22 -50.86 11.07
CA MET A 618 49.96 -50.87 12.34
C MET A 618 49.14 -51.49 13.49
N ILE A 619 47.83 -51.18 13.56
CA ILE A 619 46.92 -51.77 14.54
C ILE A 619 46.79 -53.27 14.31
N TRP A 620 46.61 -53.71 13.06
CA TRP A 620 46.54 -55.13 12.70
C TRP A 620 47.84 -55.86 13.04
N ARG A 621 49.00 -55.25 12.74
CA ARG A 621 50.29 -55.83 13.12
C ARG A 621 50.47 -55.93 14.64
N ARG A 622 49.97 -54.97 15.42
CA ARG A 622 49.99 -55.03 16.89
C ARG A 622 49.09 -56.12 17.46
N THR A 623 47.91 -56.35 16.89
CA THR A 623 47.00 -57.42 17.38
C THR A 623 47.53 -58.83 17.10
N TRP A 624 48.36 -59.03 16.07
CA TRP A 624 48.97 -60.33 15.79
C TRP A 624 50.18 -60.69 16.68
N TYR A 625 50.86 -59.70 17.27
CA TYR A 625 52.03 -59.94 18.14
C TYR A 625 51.68 -60.07 19.63
N VAL A 626 50.40 -59.96 20.00
CA VAL A 626 49.91 -60.04 21.39
C VAL A 626 48.93 -61.23 21.57
N GLY A 627 48.84 -62.13 20.59
CA GLY A 627 48.04 -63.36 20.63
C GLY A 627 48.85 -64.59 20.99
#